data_AF-A0A6P1P1N6-F1
#
_entry.id   AF-A0A6P1P1N6-F1
#
_cell.length_a   1.000
_cell.length_b   1.000
_cell.length_c   1.000
_cell.angle_alpha   90.00
_cell.angle_beta   90.00
_cell.angle_gamma   90.00
#
_symmetry.space_group_name_H-M   'P 1'
#
loop_
_entity.id
_entity.type
_entity.pdbx_description
1 polymer ?
#
loop_
_entity_poly.entity_id
_entity_poly.type
_entity_poly.pdbx_seq_one_letter_code
_entity_poly.pdbx_strand_id
1 'polypeptide(L)'
;MKEIIFDINSNEEIWELIDKSVNNIFIHKFWPTEVIHWWKTDLKFETGLVLKDSLVRGMEFDLQTDLNGLKQILEMNTNQLRIYQFDKPVPDTLRLEHLPEDSKFKILKQNGLRHFFWVDFEFMTVSSFDDEFLKAIERNPLFSERIKQRNRGL
;
A
#
# COMPACT_ATOMS: atom_id res chain seq x y z
N MET A 1 12.92 -10.20 -1.79
CA MET A 1 12.15 -9.62 -2.90
C MET A 1 13.05 -8.59 -3.56
N LYS A 2 13.00 -8.39 -4.88
CA LYS A 2 13.75 -7.27 -5.47
C LYS A 2 12.96 -5.98 -5.24
N GLU A 3 13.68 -4.88 -5.11
CA GLU A 3 13.10 -3.56 -4.86
C GLU A 3 13.70 -2.51 -5.80
N ILE A 4 12.89 -1.53 -6.14
CA ILE A 4 13.29 -0.29 -6.83
C ILE A 4 12.67 0.89 -6.08
N ILE A 5 13.41 1.99 -6.01
CA ILE A 5 13.02 3.20 -5.30
C ILE A 5 13.19 4.39 -6.24
N PHE A 6 12.18 5.24 -6.33
CA PHE A 6 12.19 6.43 -7.18
C PHE A 6 11.14 7.45 -6.75
N ASP A 7 11.24 8.64 -7.31
CA ASP A 7 10.34 9.74 -6.98
C ASP A 7 9.04 9.66 -7.80
N ILE A 8 7.93 9.94 -7.13
CA ILE A 8 6.59 10.07 -7.71
C ILE A 8 6.09 11.50 -7.55
N ASN A 9 5.35 11.98 -8.53
CA ASN A 9 4.86 13.36 -8.59
C ASN A 9 3.33 13.47 -8.46
N SER A 10 2.60 12.35 -8.56
CA SER A 10 1.14 12.37 -8.40
C SER A 10 0.56 10.99 -8.07
N ASN A 11 -0.70 10.97 -7.63
CA ASN A 11 -1.44 9.73 -7.38
C ASN A 11 -1.75 8.95 -8.65
N GLU A 12 -1.84 9.63 -9.80
CA GLU A 12 -1.97 8.99 -11.11
C GLU A 12 -0.73 8.15 -11.44
N GLU A 13 0.47 8.67 -11.16
CA GLU A 13 1.71 7.90 -11.34
C GLU A 13 1.71 6.63 -10.48
N ILE A 14 1.23 6.72 -9.22
CA ILE A 14 1.04 5.54 -8.36
C ILE A 14 0.06 4.56 -9.02
N TRP A 15 -1.09 5.07 -9.47
CA TRP A 15 -2.13 4.26 -10.08
C TRP A 15 -1.65 3.54 -11.34
N GLU A 16 -0.83 4.17 -12.18
CA GLU A 16 -0.26 3.56 -13.40
C GLU A 16 0.68 2.38 -13.10
N LEU A 17 1.34 2.37 -11.94
CA LEU A 17 2.26 1.31 -11.54
C LEU A 17 1.56 0.04 -11.00
N ILE A 18 0.35 0.17 -10.45
CA ILE A 18 -0.38 -0.94 -9.85
C ILE A 18 -0.75 -1.98 -10.92
N ASP A 19 -0.45 -3.26 -10.67
CA ASP A 19 -0.81 -4.36 -11.56
C ASP A 19 -2.34 -4.54 -11.59
N LYS A 20 -2.98 -4.19 -12.71
CA LYS A 20 -4.44 -4.26 -12.88
C LYS A 20 -4.98 -5.67 -13.01
N SER A 21 -4.11 -6.68 -13.14
CA SER A 21 -4.53 -8.08 -13.13
C SER A 21 -4.75 -8.63 -11.72
N VAL A 22 -4.29 -7.93 -10.67
CA VAL A 22 -4.36 -8.39 -9.28
C VAL A 22 -5.32 -7.51 -8.48
N ASN A 23 -6.51 -8.06 -8.20
CA ASN A 23 -7.60 -7.29 -7.59
C ASN A 23 -7.69 -7.40 -6.06
N ASN A 24 -6.95 -8.29 -5.38
CA ASN A 24 -6.98 -8.34 -3.92
C ASN A 24 -5.94 -7.36 -3.37
N ILE A 25 -6.41 -6.23 -2.86
CA ILE A 25 -5.59 -5.16 -2.30
C ILE A 25 -5.66 -5.23 -0.79
N PHE A 26 -4.50 -5.22 -0.15
CA PHE A 26 -4.38 -5.08 1.29
C PHE A 26 -3.56 -3.82 1.60
N ILE A 27 -4.13 -2.90 2.37
CA ILE A 27 -3.46 -1.67 2.79
C ILE A 27 -3.16 -1.80 4.28
N HIS A 28 -1.88 -1.92 4.60
CA HIS A 28 -1.43 -2.13 5.96
C HIS A 28 -1.31 -0.80 6.71
N LYS A 29 -1.89 -0.73 7.91
CA LYS A 29 -1.87 0.47 8.76
C LYS A 29 -2.35 1.72 8.01
N PHE A 30 -3.49 1.58 7.35
CA PHE A 30 -4.13 2.72 6.70
C PHE A 30 -4.55 3.73 7.76
N TRP A 31 -4.24 5.00 7.47
CA TRP A 31 -4.61 6.12 8.29
C TRP A 31 -5.47 7.08 7.44
N PRO A 32 -6.76 7.28 7.75
CA PRO A 32 -7.70 7.96 6.86
C PRO A 32 -7.56 9.49 6.83
N THR A 33 -6.65 10.07 7.63
CA THR A 33 -6.45 11.53 7.71
C THR A 33 -4.98 11.93 7.52
N GLU A 34 -4.68 12.87 6.63
CA GLU A 34 -3.29 13.31 6.42
C GLU A 34 -2.62 13.89 7.68
N VAL A 35 -3.41 14.51 8.56
CA VAL A 35 -2.93 15.15 9.79
C VAL A 35 -3.70 14.69 11.02
N ILE A 36 -3.02 14.62 12.16
CA ILE A 36 -3.65 14.30 13.46
C ILE A 36 -4.49 15.49 13.92
N HIS A 37 -5.81 15.31 13.96
CA HIS A 37 -6.76 16.30 14.45
C HIS A 37 -8.00 15.61 15.01
N TRP A 38 -8.81 16.33 15.78
CA TRP A 38 -10.09 15.81 16.25
C TRP A 38 -11.15 15.92 15.15
N TRP A 39 -11.81 14.81 14.83
CA TRP A 39 -12.91 14.75 13.86
C TRP A 39 -14.04 13.86 14.37
N LYS A 40 -15.24 14.07 13.84
CA LYS A 40 -16.44 13.30 14.22
C LYS A 40 -16.65 12.13 13.29
N THR A 41 -16.98 10.98 13.85
CA THR A 41 -17.35 9.78 13.09
C THR A 41 -18.26 8.85 13.88
N ASP A 42 -18.94 7.96 13.16
CA ASP A 42 -19.68 6.86 13.76
C ASP A 42 -18.78 5.62 13.83
N LEU A 43 -18.63 5.03 15.02
CA LEU A 43 -17.89 3.79 15.23
C LEU A 43 -18.86 2.62 15.33
N LYS A 44 -18.73 1.65 14.43
CA LYS A 44 -19.53 0.42 14.42
C LYS A 44 -18.63 -0.76 14.77
N PHE A 45 -19.02 -1.51 15.79
CA PHE A 45 -18.27 -2.68 16.26
C PHE A 45 -18.99 -3.97 15.87
N GLU A 46 -18.23 -5.07 15.76
CA GLU A 46 -18.76 -6.40 15.45
C GLU A 46 -19.82 -6.87 16.47
N THR A 47 -19.71 -6.43 17.72
CA THR A 47 -20.69 -6.71 18.80
C THR A 47 -22.07 -6.08 18.56
N GLY A 48 -22.23 -5.28 17.50
CA GLY A 48 -23.44 -4.50 17.22
C GLY A 48 -23.52 -3.17 17.95
N LEU A 49 -22.54 -2.86 18.82
CA LEU A 49 -22.44 -1.53 19.44
C LEU A 49 -22.15 -0.47 18.37
N VAL A 50 -22.89 0.64 18.44
CA VAL A 50 -22.67 1.81 17.60
C VAL A 50 -22.46 3.04 18.48
N LEU A 51 -21.29 3.66 18.37
CA LEU A 51 -21.00 4.95 19.02
C LEU A 51 -21.14 6.06 17.97
N LYS A 52 -22.24 6.81 18.04
CA LYS A 52 -22.53 7.90 17.10
C LYS A 52 -21.80 9.18 17.47
N ASP A 53 -21.45 9.98 16.45
CA ASP A 53 -20.85 11.32 16.62
C ASP A 53 -19.61 11.33 17.54
N SER A 54 -18.84 10.24 17.55
CA SER A 54 -17.65 10.09 18.38
C SER A 54 -16.56 11.03 17.91
N LEU A 55 -15.95 11.76 18.84
CA LEU A 55 -14.79 12.58 18.56
C LEU A 55 -13.53 11.71 18.64
N VAL A 56 -12.89 11.48 17.51
CA VAL A 56 -11.67 10.67 17.39
C VAL A 56 -10.49 11.53 16.95
N ARG A 57 -9.29 11.22 17.43
CA ARG A 57 -8.06 11.97 17.09
C ARG A 57 -7.20 11.27 16.04
N GLY A 58 -7.32 9.96 15.96
CA GLY A 58 -6.55 9.10 15.08
C GLY A 58 -7.17 7.72 15.00
N MET A 59 -7.05 7.10 13.82
CA MET A 59 -7.57 5.78 13.56
C MET A 59 -6.61 5.09 12.60
N GLU A 60 -6.07 3.95 13.01
CA GLU A 60 -5.20 3.13 12.18
C GLU A 60 -5.85 1.74 12.06
N PHE A 61 -5.95 1.23 10.85
CA PHE A 61 -6.51 -0.10 10.60
C PHE A 61 -5.92 -0.70 9.33
N ASP A 62 -5.94 -2.03 9.27
CA ASP A 62 -5.69 -2.75 8.03
C ASP A 62 -6.96 -2.76 7.18
N LEU A 63 -6.79 -2.56 5.87
CA LEU A 63 -7.89 -2.57 4.91
C LEU A 63 -7.69 -3.67 3.88
N GLN A 64 -8.74 -4.45 3.66
CA GLN A 64 -8.88 -5.27 2.45
C GLN A 64 -9.86 -4.58 1.51
N THR A 65 -9.46 -4.44 0.25
CA THR A 65 -10.28 -3.79 -0.78
C THR A 65 -9.93 -4.30 -2.17
N ASP A 66 -10.62 -3.78 -3.19
CA ASP A 66 -10.37 -4.06 -4.59
C ASP A 66 -9.66 -2.90 -5.29
N LEU A 67 -9.41 -3.02 -6.61
CA LEU A 67 -8.80 -1.94 -7.40
C LEU A 67 -9.63 -0.64 -7.37
N ASN A 68 -10.96 -0.72 -7.26
CA ASN A 68 -11.82 0.46 -7.20
C ASN A 68 -11.66 1.18 -5.85
N GLY A 69 -11.66 0.42 -4.75
CA GLY A 69 -11.43 0.98 -3.43
C GLY A 69 -10.01 1.55 -3.29
N LEU A 70 -9.00 0.89 -3.87
CA LEU A 70 -7.65 1.47 -3.94
C LEU A 70 -7.65 2.81 -4.69
N LYS A 71 -8.35 2.89 -5.83
CA LYS A 71 -8.45 4.14 -6.60
C LYS A 71 -9.07 5.27 -5.76
N GLN A 72 -10.16 5.00 -5.03
CA GLN A 72 -10.78 5.96 -4.14
C GLN A 72 -9.84 6.40 -3.01
N ILE A 73 -9.03 5.48 -2.46
CA ILE A 73 -8.05 5.81 -1.42
C ILE A 73 -6.93 6.70 -1.95
N LEU A 74 -6.46 6.46 -3.18
CA LEU A 74 -5.47 7.33 -3.82
C LEU A 74 -6.02 8.74 -4.06
N GLU A 75 -7.31 8.91 -4.34
CA GLU A 75 -7.96 10.23 -4.48
C GLU A 75 -7.99 11.02 -3.15
N MET A 76 -7.79 10.37 -2.01
CA MET A 76 -7.71 11.05 -0.70
C MET A 76 -6.38 11.77 -0.46
N ASN A 77 -5.43 11.77 -1.42
CA ASN A 77 -4.09 12.38 -1.31
C ASN A 77 -3.27 11.88 -0.11
N THR A 78 -3.35 10.59 0.18
CA THR A 78 -2.65 10.02 1.34
C THR A 78 -1.13 9.97 1.07
N ASN A 79 -0.35 10.76 1.81
CA ASN A 79 1.10 10.83 1.67
C ASN A 79 1.83 9.55 2.10
N GLN A 80 1.21 8.68 2.88
CA GLN A 80 1.82 7.42 3.33
C GLN A 80 0.87 6.25 3.13
N LEU A 81 1.23 5.34 2.21
CA LEU A 81 0.42 4.15 1.90
C LEU A 81 1.32 2.93 1.77
N ARG A 82 0.90 1.83 2.40
CA ARG A 82 1.54 0.52 2.29
C ARG A 82 0.58 -0.44 1.58
N ILE A 83 0.72 -0.54 0.27
CA ILE A 83 -0.20 -1.28 -0.60
C ILE A 83 0.41 -2.64 -0.93
N TYR A 84 -0.32 -3.71 -0.64
CA TYR A 84 0.06 -5.08 -0.97
C TYR A 84 -0.94 -5.64 -1.97
N GLN A 85 -0.45 -6.23 -3.06
CA GLN A 85 -1.28 -6.95 -4.03
C GLN A 85 -1.10 -8.45 -3.85
N PHE A 86 -2.19 -9.13 -3.49
CA PHE A 86 -2.22 -10.58 -3.29
C PHE A 86 -3.02 -11.31 -4.38
N ASP A 87 -2.60 -12.52 -4.75
CA ASP A 87 -3.32 -13.41 -5.66
C ASP A 87 -4.69 -13.86 -5.10
N LYS A 88 -4.88 -13.75 -3.78
CA LYS A 88 -6.10 -14.12 -3.05
C LYS A 88 -6.32 -13.18 -1.86
N PRO A 89 -7.52 -13.12 -1.27
CA PRO A 89 -7.75 -12.38 -0.04
C PRO A 89 -6.80 -12.82 1.08
N VAL A 90 -6.33 -11.86 1.87
CA VAL A 90 -5.46 -12.13 3.02
C VAL A 90 -6.29 -12.80 4.11
N PRO A 91 -5.85 -13.92 4.71
CA PRO A 91 -6.64 -14.58 5.75
C PRO A 91 -6.62 -13.76 7.06
N ASP A 92 -7.73 -13.75 7.79
CA ASP A 92 -7.92 -13.02 9.06
C ASP A 92 -6.87 -13.37 10.15
N THR A 93 -6.21 -14.52 10.00
CA THR A 93 -5.17 -15.00 10.92
C THR A 93 -3.78 -14.44 10.61
N LEU A 94 -3.56 -13.84 9.44
CA LEU A 94 -2.25 -13.30 9.05
C LEU A 94 -2.05 -11.91 9.63
N ARG A 95 -1.14 -11.77 10.60
CA ARG A 95 -0.80 -10.51 11.25
C ARG A 95 0.58 -10.04 10.82
N LEU A 96 0.65 -9.00 9.98
CA LEU A 96 1.90 -8.55 9.37
C LEU A 96 2.90 -8.05 10.42
N GLU A 97 2.42 -7.39 11.47
CA GLU A 97 3.24 -6.82 12.55
C GLU A 97 3.93 -7.87 13.43
N HIS A 98 3.49 -9.13 13.39
CA HIS A 98 4.05 -10.23 14.18
C HIS A 98 4.86 -11.23 13.35
N LEU A 99 5.06 -10.97 12.05
CA LEU A 99 5.87 -11.84 11.22
C LEU A 99 7.36 -11.74 11.61
N PRO A 100 8.08 -12.85 11.78
CA PRO A 100 9.53 -12.81 12.02
C PRO A 100 10.24 -12.24 10.78
N GLU A 101 11.06 -11.19 10.96
CA GLU A 101 11.68 -10.44 9.86
C GLU A 101 12.43 -11.34 8.86
N ASP A 102 13.21 -12.31 9.35
CA ASP A 102 13.98 -13.25 8.50
C ASP A 102 13.10 -14.11 7.56
N SER A 103 11.82 -14.27 7.91
CA SER A 103 10.87 -15.15 7.19
C SER A 103 9.67 -14.40 6.61
N LYS A 104 9.54 -13.10 6.90
CA LYS A 104 8.36 -12.28 6.58
C LYS A 104 7.95 -12.40 5.13
N PHE A 105 8.86 -12.12 4.20
CA PHE A 105 8.57 -12.19 2.77
C PHE A 105 8.31 -13.62 2.27
N LYS A 106 8.91 -14.64 2.89
CA LYS A 106 8.59 -16.04 2.56
C LYS A 106 7.16 -16.38 2.95
N ILE A 107 6.72 -15.98 4.14
CA ILE A 107 5.36 -16.20 4.63
C ILE A 107 4.36 -15.42 3.77
N LEU A 108 4.64 -14.15 3.47
CA LEU A 108 3.77 -13.33 2.62
C LEU A 108 3.63 -13.93 1.21
N LYS A 109 4.73 -14.42 0.62
CA LYS A 109 4.70 -15.11 -0.68
C LYS A 109 3.82 -16.36 -0.64
N GLN A 110 3.91 -17.18 0.41
CA GLN A 110 3.05 -18.37 0.59
C GLN A 110 1.57 -18.00 0.73
N ASN A 111 1.27 -16.80 1.24
CA ASN A 111 -0.07 -16.26 1.32
C ASN A 111 -0.52 -15.56 0.03
N GLY A 112 0.31 -15.53 -1.01
CA GLY A 112 -0.04 -15.03 -2.34
C GLY A 112 0.42 -13.59 -2.61
N LEU A 113 1.32 -13.01 -1.82
CA LEU A 113 1.86 -11.69 -2.11
C LEU A 113 2.60 -11.71 -3.45
N ARG A 114 2.22 -10.80 -4.36
CA ARG A 114 2.92 -10.57 -5.62
C ARG A 114 3.80 -9.32 -5.58
N HIS A 115 3.16 -8.20 -5.25
CA HIS A 115 3.74 -6.86 -5.31
C HIS A 115 3.46 -6.10 -4.02
N PHE A 116 4.42 -5.29 -3.62
CA PHE A 116 4.34 -4.38 -2.50
C PHE A 116 4.76 -2.99 -2.97
N PHE A 117 3.96 -1.98 -2.61
CA PHE A 117 4.20 -0.59 -2.89
C PHE A 117 4.19 0.16 -1.57
N TRP A 118 5.24 0.94 -1.33
CA TRP A 118 5.30 1.85 -0.20
C TRP A 118 5.46 3.27 -0.73
N VAL A 119 4.41 4.04 -0.55
CA VAL A 119 4.37 5.48 -0.78
C VAL A 119 4.78 6.15 0.53
N ASP A 120 5.83 6.96 0.47
CA ASP A 120 6.31 7.79 1.57
C ASP A 120 6.60 9.19 1.04
N PHE A 121 5.59 10.04 1.11
CA PHE A 121 5.55 11.36 0.47
C PHE A 121 5.87 11.25 -1.02
N GLU A 122 6.92 11.93 -1.49
CA GLU A 122 7.39 11.88 -2.87
C GLU A 122 8.12 10.58 -3.24
N PHE A 123 8.40 9.67 -2.29
CA PHE A 123 9.14 8.45 -2.56
C PHE A 123 8.22 7.25 -2.75
N MET A 124 8.46 6.49 -3.81
CA MET A 124 7.84 5.19 -4.03
C MET A 124 8.90 4.09 -3.94
N THR A 125 8.66 3.11 -3.07
CA THR A 125 9.35 1.82 -3.09
C THR A 125 8.44 0.78 -3.70
N VAL A 126 8.86 0.15 -4.79
CA VAL A 126 8.16 -0.99 -5.40
C VAL A 126 8.99 -2.24 -5.19
N SER A 127 8.39 -3.26 -4.59
CA SER A 127 9.00 -4.57 -4.44
C SER A 127 8.12 -5.66 -5.06
N SER A 128 8.73 -6.64 -5.72
CA SER A 128 7.99 -7.71 -6.39
C SER A 128 8.72 -9.05 -6.41
N PHE A 129 7.97 -10.15 -6.39
CA PHE A 129 8.48 -11.48 -6.70
C PHE A 129 8.48 -11.80 -8.20
N ASP A 130 7.82 -10.97 -9.00
CA ASP A 130 7.83 -11.00 -10.46
C ASP A 130 8.92 -10.04 -10.98
N ASP A 131 9.96 -10.63 -11.56
CA ASP A 131 11.11 -9.90 -12.12
C ASP A 131 10.74 -9.12 -13.39
N GLU A 132 9.81 -9.62 -14.21
CA GLU A 132 9.41 -8.94 -15.45
C GLU A 132 8.55 -7.71 -15.14
N PHE A 133 7.75 -7.78 -14.07
CA PHE A 133 7.02 -6.61 -13.55
C PHE A 133 7.97 -5.46 -13.20
N LEU A 134 9.05 -5.73 -12.45
CA LEU A 134 10.03 -4.67 -12.09
C LEU A 134 10.77 -4.15 -13.32
N LYS A 135 11.20 -5.03 -14.23
CA LYS A 135 11.86 -4.62 -15.49
C LYS A 135 10.95 -3.75 -16.34
N ALA A 136 9.64 -3.98 -16.33
CA ALA A 136 8.69 -3.14 -17.04
C ALA A 136 8.66 -1.72 -16.46
N ILE A 137 8.72 -1.57 -15.13
CA ILE A 137 8.81 -0.27 -14.47
C ILE A 137 10.15 0.42 -14.78
N GLU A 138 11.27 -0.31 -14.69
CA GLU A 138 12.60 0.23 -14.99
C GLU A 138 12.74 0.72 -16.44
N ARG A 139 12.02 0.09 -17.38
CA ARG A 139 11.99 0.48 -18.80
C ARG A 139 10.98 1.58 -19.10
N ASN A 140 10.10 1.92 -18.16
CA ASN A 140 9.11 2.98 -18.36
C ASN A 140 9.85 4.32 -18.52
N PRO A 141 9.69 5.05 -19.64
CA PRO A 141 10.37 6.31 -19.88
C PRO A 141 10.15 7.35 -18.77
N LEU A 142 8.99 7.35 -18.12
CA LEU A 142 8.65 8.28 -17.05
C LEU A 142 9.48 8.07 -15.78
N PHE A 143 9.73 6.81 -15.42
CA PHE A 143 10.38 6.43 -14.15
C PHE A 143 11.85 6.08 -14.32
N SER A 144 12.28 5.65 -15.51
CA SER A 144 13.62 5.11 -15.75
C SER A 144 14.75 6.07 -15.34
N GLU A 145 14.62 7.36 -15.62
CA GLU A 145 15.62 8.36 -15.22
C GLU A 145 15.60 8.64 -13.72
N ARG A 146 14.43 8.69 -13.08
CA ARG A 146 14.29 8.89 -11.63
C ARG A 146 14.92 7.73 -10.85
N ILE A 147 14.68 6.49 -11.30
CA ILE A 147 15.31 5.28 -10.74
C ILE A 147 16.85 5.36 -10.85
N LYS A 148 17.38 5.79 -12.01
CA LYS A 148 18.83 5.92 -12.20
C LYS A 148 19.44 7.02 -11.32
N GLN A 149 18.76 8.15 -11.17
CA GLN A 149 19.21 9.26 -10.31
C GLN A 149 19.32 8.77 -8.86
N ARG A 150 18.26 8.13 -8.35
CA ARG A 150 18.21 7.60 -6.99
C ARG A 150 19.31 6.57 -6.71
N ASN A 151 19.55 5.64 -7.64
CA ASN A 151 20.63 4.65 -7.53
C ASN A 151 22.03 5.26 -7.50
N ARG A 152 22.20 6.51 -7.96
CA ARG A 152 23.46 7.26 -7.91
C ARG A 152 23.60 8.10 -6.63
N GLY A 153 22.60 8.09 -5.75
CA GLY A 153 22.56 8.96 -4.57
C GLY A 153 22.37 10.44 -4.90
N LEU A 154 21.83 10.73 -6.09
CA LEU A 154 21.45 12.06 -6.57
C LEU A 154 19.95 12.25 -6.38
#